data_AF-A0A812N0J0-F1
#
_entry.id   AF-A0A812N0J0-F1
#
_cell.length_a   1.000
_cell.length_b   1.000
_cell.length_c   1.000
_cell.angle_alpha   90.00
_cell.angle_beta   90.00
_cell.angle_gamma   90.00
#
_symmetry.space_group_name_H-M   'P 1'
#
loop_
_entity.id
_entity.type
_entity.pdbx_description
1 polymer ?
#
loop_
_entity_poly.entity_id
_entity_poly.type
_entity_poly.pdbx_seq_one_letter_code
_entity_poly.pdbx_strand_id
1 'polypeptide(L)'
;MAFAEKRRCLRDSWFMFDSMLVFTMVIETWIMPIIVLGFNIDLANALDLSTLRMFRMVKLLRLSRMAKLLRAVPELTIIMKGINLATRSVSLFWICLTRQEGRDEHTEGKDILPELRVVFFALWMMIIYVFALVLRQVTEGQLVGTQLLACMFPSFLHVASANFPERARQRALKEALEERTLAAADGMLFPRYFSNVPQSINNLLLYGILPDQREIVTTLGNASAWMWPLIVCFFLLCSITIMYMLVGVLVDVIRVISTTEKEGLTVAYLASEFRDKMESLNYNPEEPLTQFEFQKLLVEPEIAVILSGEGVDVIALVDSLDMIYEDLAKNGRDGLDFTAALELLLNMRGGNAATVKDVKEQLRLTKSLVKSMQWQLRGTSGWLRISWPCLLCISFCTMFPRFPCLTRGC
;
A
#
# COMPACT_ATOMS: atom_id res chain seq x y z
N MET A 1 -19.08 9.76 19.72
CA MET A 1 -19.25 8.79 20.84
C MET A 1 -18.80 7.42 20.38
N ALA A 2 -18.22 6.67 21.32
CA ALA A 2 -17.63 5.36 21.17
C ALA A 2 -18.55 4.37 20.44
N PHE A 3 -17.93 3.53 19.61
CA PHE A 3 -18.52 2.39 18.92
C PHE A 3 -19.63 1.70 19.73
N ALA A 4 -20.87 1.78 19.24
CA ALA A 4 -22.04 1.12 19.83
C ALA A 4 -21.91 -0.42 19.87
N GLU A 5 -20.95 -0.99 19.14
CA GLU A 5 -20.58 -2.40 19.18
C GLU A 5 -19.08 -2.55 19.46
N LYS A 6 -18.70 -2.93 20.69
CA LYS A 6 -17.30 -3.17 21.12
C LYS A 6 -16.54 -4.15 20.21
N ARG A 7 -17.26 -5.01 19.48
CA ARG A 7 -16.68 -6.00 18.55
C ARG A 7 -16.16 -5.39 17.25
N ARG A 8 -16.63 -4.19 16.86
CA ARG A 8 -16.11 -3.48 15.67
C ARG A 8 -14.70 -2.91 15.88
N CYS A 9 -14.25 -2.72 17.12
CA CYS A 9 -12.90 -2.24 17.42
C CYS A 9 -11.80 -3.17 16.90
N LEU A 10 -12.04 -4.49 16.86
CA LEU A 10 -11.07 -5.47 16.34
C LEU A 10 -10.92 -5.43 14.81
N ARG A 11 -11.79 -4.71 14.10
CA ARG A 11 -11.71 -4.55 12.64
C ARG A 11 -10.81 -3.38 12.24
N ASP A 12 -10.49 -2.48 13.17
CA ASP A 12 -9.57 -1.38 12.91
C ASP A 12 -8.12 -1.86 13.05
N SER A 13 -7.39 -1.82 11.93
CA SER A 13 -5.97 -2.23 11.87
C SER A 13 -5.10 -1.41 12.83
N TRP A 14 -5.47 -0.15 13.11
CA TRP A 14 -4.72 0.69 14.05
C TRP A 14 -4.92 0.28 15.50
N PHE A 15 -6.12 -0.17 15.84
CA PHE A 15 -6.43 -0.68 17.18
C PHE A 15 -5.73 -2.02 17.43
N MET A 16 -5.77 -2.93 16.44
CA MET A 16 -5.04 -4.20 16.51
C MET A 16 -3.54 -4.01 16.69
N PHE A 17 -2.93 -3.05 15.97
CA PHE A 17 -1.51 -2.73 16.12
C PHE A 17 -1.18 -2.15 17.50
N ASP A 18 -2.00 -1.24 18.04
CA ASP A 18 -1.77 -0.67 19.38
C ASP A 18 -1.91 -1.72 20.48
N SER A 19 -2.88 -2.63 20.34
CA SER A 19 -3.05 -3.80 21.22
C SER A 19 -1.82 -4.72 21.18
N MET A 20 -1.26 -4.99 19.99
CA MET A 20 -0.03 -5.76 19.84
C MET A 20 1.19 -5.07 20.49
N LEU A 21 1.34 -3.75 20.31
CA LEU A 21 2.41 -2.98 20.95
C LEU A 21 2.34 -3.03 22.48
N VAL A 22 1.15 -2.83 23.03
CA VAL A 22 0.92 -2.90 24.49
C VAL A 22 1.21 -4.31 25.00
N PHE A 23 0.76 -5.34 24.30
CA PHE A 23 1.06 -6.74 24.65
C PHE A 23 2.56 -7.03 24.66
N THR A 24 3.29 -6.55 23.65
CA THR A 24 4.75 -6.70 23.54
C THR A 24 5.47 -5.97 24.69
N MET A 25 4.99 -4.80 25.09
CA MET A 25 5.52 -4.07 26.25
C MET A 25 5.26 -4.78 27.57
N VAL A 26 4.06 -5.34 27.76
CA VAL A 26 3.71 -6.08 28.99
C VAL A 26 4.58 -7.33 29.11
N ILE A 27 4.78 -8.07 28.01
CA ILE A 27 5.72 -9.20 27.99
C ILE A 27 7.12 -8.74 28.40
N GLU A 28 7.63 -7.68 27.80
CA GLU A 28 8.98 -7.22 28.08
C GLU A 28 9.15 -6.73 29.53
N THR A 29 8.16 -6.01 30.07
CA THR A 29 8.28 -5.32 31.36
C THR A 29 7.82 -6.14 32.56
N TRP A 30 6.86 -7.05 32.39
CA TRP A 30 6.33 -7.87 33.48
C TRP A 30 6.85 -9.30 33.44
N ILE A 31 6.91 -9.92 32.27
CA ILE A 31 7.29 -11.34 32.17
C ILE A 31 8.79 -11.51 32.38
N MET A 32 9.62 -10.59 31.88
CA MET A 32 11.08 -10.71 32.00
C MET A 32 11.57 -10.65 33.47
N PRO A 33 11.10 -9.73 34.33
CA PRO A 33 11.45 -9.75 35.76
C PRO A 33 10.89 -10.97 36.48
N ILE A 34 9.67 -11.42 36.15
CA ILE A 34 9.03 -12.59 36.78
C ILE A 34 9.78 -13.88 36.45
N ILE A 35 10.24 -14.06 35.21
CA ILE A 35 11.05 -15.22 34.81
C ILE A 35 12.38 -15.23 35.56
N VAL A 36 13.05 -14.09 35.66
CA VAL A 36 14.35 -13.96 36.36
C VAL A 36 14.18 -14.23 37.86
N LEU A 37 13.10 -13.74 38.47
CA LEU A 37 12.82 -13.94 39.89
C LEU A 37 12.30 -15.36 40.19
N GLY A 38 11.51 -15.95 39.30
CA GLY A 38 10.80 -17.22 39.50
C GLY A 38 11.61 -18.47 39.20
N PHE A 39 12.61 -18.41 38.32
CA PHE A 39 13.47 -19.56 38.01
C PHE A 39 14.67 -19.74 38.94
N ASN A 40 14.88 -18.87 39.95
CA ASN A 40 16.05 -18.91 40.85
C ASN A 40 17.34 -19.22 40.09
N ILE A 41 17.52 -18.58 38.93
CA ILE A 41 18.72 -18.80 38.11
C ILE A 41 19.87 -18.15 38.87
N ASP A 42 20.69 -18.97 39.52
CA ASP A 42 21.89 -18.52 40.19
C ASP A 42 22.67 -17.61 39.25
N LEU A 43 23.01 -16.42 39.75
CA LEU A 43 23.71 -15.35 39.04
C LEU A 43 25.01 -15.85 38.38
N ALA A 44 25.55 -16.99 38.83
CA ALA A 44 26.71 -17.68 38.28
C ALA A 44 26.46 -18.39 36.93
N ASN A 45 25.27 -18.98 36.71
CA ASN A 45 24.89 -19.63 35.43
C ASN A 45 24.19 -18.66 34.47
N ALA A 46 23.73 -17.51 34.95
CA ALA A 46 23.22 -16.41 34.12
C ALA A 46 24.32 -15.62 33.38
N LEU A 47 25.60 -15.91 33.65
CA LEU A 47 26.77 -15.28 33.02
C LEU A 47 27.13 -15.85 31.65
N ASP A 48 26.41 -16.85 31.15
CA ASP A 48 26.53 -17.24 29.75
C ASP A 48 25.96 -16.09 28.90
N LEU A 49 26.87 -15.20 28.51
CA LEU A 49 26.67 -13.94 27.79
C LEU A 49 25.71 -14.03 26.60
N SER A 50 25.46 -15.23 26.09
CA SER A 50 24.53 -15.61 25.03
C SER A 50 23.05 -15.32 25.38
N THR A 51 22.57 -15.72 26.57
CA THR A 51 21.16 -15.54 26.96
C THR A 51 20.86 -14.09 27.36
N LEU A 52 21.78 -13.43 28.06
CA LEU A 52 21.69 -11.99 28.35
C LEU A 52 21.78 -11.12 27.08
N ARG A 53 22.53 -11.54 26.05
CA ARG A 53 22.56 -10.86 24.74
C ARG A 53 21.23 -10.97 24.01
N MET A 54 20.57 -12.14 24.02
CA MET A 54 19.23 -12.28 23.45
C MET A 54 18.21 -11.40 24.17
N PHE A 55 18.27 -11.32 25.51
CA PHE A 55 17.42 -10.40 26.28
C PHE A 55 17.71 -8.91 25.99
N ARG A 56 18.92 -8.55 25.57
CA ARG A 56 19.27 -7.18 25.14
C ARG A 56 18.63 -6.83 23.79
N MET A 57 18.48 -7.80 22.88
CA MET A 57 17.77 -7.60 21.60
C MET A 57 16.26 -7.37 21.83
N VAL A 58 15.65 -8.05 22.81
CA VAL A 58 14.24 -7.82 23.20
C VAL A 58 14.03 -6.38 23.69
N LYS A 59 15.03 -5.73 24.30
CA LYS A 59 14.95 -4.31 24.70
C LYS A 59 14.82 -3.33 23.53
N LEU A 60 15.20 -3.73 22.32
CA LEU A 60 14.98 -2.91 21.12
C LEU A 60 13.48 -2.82 20.76
N LEU A 61 12.63 -3.73 21.25
CA LEU A 61 11.18 -3.64 21.10
C LEU A 61 10.60 -2.41 21.78
N ARG A 62 11.31 -1.76 22.71
CA ARG A 62 10.91 -0.44 23.24
C ARG A 62 10.91 0.66 22.18
N LEU A 63 11.65 0.49 21.08
CA LEU A 63 11.61 1.43 19.95
C LEU A 63 10.30 1.32 19.16
N SER A 64 9.57 0.21 19.28
CA SER A 64 8.25 0.03 18.64
C SER A 64 7.21 1.06 19.11
N ARG A 65 7.40 1.67 20.30
CA ARG A 65 6.54 2.77 20.76
C ARG A 65 6.70 4.03 19.92
N MET A 66 7.86 4.22 19.30
CA MET A 66 8.08 5.29 18.33
C MET A 66 7.27 5.05 17.05
N ALA A 67 6.75 3.84 16.83
CA ALA A 67 5.76 3.60 15.77
C ALA A 67 4.46 4.40 15.96
N LYS A 68 4.18 4.87 17.19
CA LYS A 68 3.07 5.80 17.46
C LYS A 68 3.33 7.19 16.86
N LEU A 69 4.58 7.63 16.78
CA LEU A 69 4.94 8.90 16.13
C LEU A 69 4.68 8.85 14.62
N LEU A 70 4.76 7.65 14.00
CA LEU A 70 4.40 7.45 12.60
C LEU A 70 2.91 7.74 12.32
N ARG A 71 2.05 7.83 13.35
CA ARG A 71 0.64 8.21 13.22
C ARG A 71 0.41 9.71 13.28
N ALA A 72 1.31 10.45 13.94
CA ALA A 72 1.21 11.90 14.04
C ALA A 72 1.53 12.59 12.70
N VAL A 73 2.19 11.87 11.78
CA VAL A 73 2.69 12.36 10.50
C VAL A 73 2.05 11.51 9.39
N PRO A 74 0.93 11.97 8.77
CA PRO A 74 0.22 11.21 7.74
C PRO A 74 1.15 10.81 6.57
N GLU A 75 2.13 11.62 6.23
CA GLU A 75 3.14 11.40 5.20
C GLU A 75 3.88 10.07 5.41
N LEU A 76 4.18 9.73 6.67
CA LEU A 76 4.94 8.53 7.02
C LEU A 76 4.08 7.26 6.91
N THR A 77 2.78 7.37 7.13
CA THR A 77 1.84 6.27 6.89
C THR A 77 1.71 5.95 5.41
N ILE A 78 1.82 6.96 4.54
CA ILE A 78 1.76 6.81 3.10
C ILE A 78 3.04 6.12 2.59
N ILE A 79 4.21 6.53 3.09
CA ILE A 79 5.49 5.84 2.80
C ILE A 79 5.41 4.36 3.20
N MET A 80 4.90 4.05 4.40
CA MET A 80 4.77 2.65 4.84
C MET A 80 3.80 1.83 3.99
N LYS A 81 2.70 2.43 3.50
CA LYS A 81 1.81 1.76 2.54
C LYS A 81 2.51 1.51 1.21
N GLY A 82 3.33 2.44 0.75
CA GLY A 82 4.17 2.30 -0.44
C GLY A 82 5.19 1.16 -0.33
N ILE A 83 5.86 1.04 0.82
CA ILE A 83 6.78 -0.07 1.11
C ILE A 83 6.03 -1.40 1.11
N ASN A 84 4.86 -1.48 1.76
CA ASN A 84 4.07 -2.71 1.77
C ASN A 84 3.59 -3.12 0.36
N LEU A 85 3.26 -2.16 -0.50
CA LEU A 85 2.94 -2.42 -1.90
C LEU A 85 4.16 -2.96 -2.66
N ALA A 86 5.34 -2.38 -2.44
CA ALA A 86 6.59 -2.86 -3.03
C ALA A 86 6.98 -4.26 -2.54
N THR A 87 6.84 -4.54 -1.24
CA THR A 87 7.14 -5.86 -0.66
C THR A 87 6.31 -6.96 -1.31
N ARG A 88 5.05 -6.68 -1.68
CA ARG A 88 4.21 -7.66 -2.40
C ARG A 88 4.82 -8.05 -3.75
N SER A 89 5.29 -7.09 -4.53
CA SER A 89 5.93 -7.36 -5.83
C SER A 89 7.19 -8.24 -5.70
N VAL A 90 8.01 -8.00 -4.68
CA VAL A 90 9.21 -8.81 -4.40
C VAL A 90 8.84 -10.21 -3.88
N SER A 91 7.83 -10.31 -3.03
CA SER A 91 7.38 -11.59 -2.46
C SER A 91 6.78 -12.53 -3.51
N LEU A 92 6.05 -12.02 -4.50
CA LEU A 92 5.51 -12.82 -5.60
C LEU A 92 6.63 -13.41 -6.46
N PHE A 93 7.71 -12.65 -6.66
CA PHE A 93 8.88 -13.15 -7.36
C PHE A 93 9.61 -14.24 -6.55
N TRP A 94 9.81 -14.04 -5.25
CA TRP A 94 10.38 -15.06 -4.36
C TRP A 94 9.53 -16.34 -4.36
N ILE A 95 8.20 -16.19 -4.27
CA ILE A 95 7.26 -17.31 -4.35
C ILE A 95 7.35 -17.99 -5.73
N CYS A 96 7.44 -17.24 -6.83
CA CYS A 96 7.59 -17.77 -8.18
C CYS A 96 8.88 -18.58 -8.35
N LEU A 97 10.01 -18.09 -7.82
CA LEU A 97 11.27 -18.84 -7.79
C LEU A 97 11.16 -20.13 -6.98
N THR A 98 10.54 -20.09 -5.80
CA THR A 98 10.34 -21.30 -4.98
C THR A 98 9.32 -22.27 -5.56
N ARG A 99 8.54 -21.86 -6.56
CA ARG A 99 7.42 -22.63 -7.14
C ARG A 99 7.68 -23.07 -8.58
N GLN A 100 8.89 -22.85 -9.10
CA GLN A 100 9.35 -23.41 -10.39
C GLN A 100 9.44 -24.95 -10.38
N GLU A 101 9.38 -25.62 -9.22
CA GLU A 101 9.40 -27.09 -9.14
C GLU A 101 8.04 -27.76 -9.43
N GLY A 102 7.00 -27.02 -9.83
CA GLY A 102 5.81 -27.68 -10.37
C GLY A 102 4.55 -26.83 -10.37
N ARG A 103 4.22 -26.23 -11.53
CA ARG A 103 2.85 -26.22 -12.04
C ARG A 103 2.81 -25.81 -13.51
N ASP A 104 2.18 -26.66 -14.29
CA ASP A 104 1.82 -26.49 -15.68
C ASP A 104 0.98 -25.22 -15.94
N GLU A 105 1.08 -24.77 -17.20
CA GLU A 105 0.28 -23.75 -17.86
C GLU A 105 -1.22 -23.89 -17.57
N HIS A 106 -1.82 -22.89 -16.93
CA HIS A 106 -3.05 -22.23 -17.40
C HIS A 106 -3.54 -21.23 -16.34
N THR A 107 -3.30 -19.94 -16.58
CA THR A 107 -4.24 -18.89 -16.19
C THR A 107 -4.10 -17.75 -17.18
N GLU A 108 -5.18 -17.55 -17.94
CA GLU A 108 -5.39 -16.49 -18.92
C GLU A 108 -5.20 -15.08 -18.33
N GLY A 109 -4.52 -14.24 -19.12
CA GLY A 109 -5.05 -12.95 -19.53
C GLY A 109 -5.57 -12.01 -18.43
N LYS A 110 -4.65 -11.44 -17.66
CA LYS A 110 -4.86 -10.13 -17.03
C LYS A 110 -3.57 -9.34 -17.09
N ASP A 111 -3.48 -8.48 -18.10
CA ASP A 111 -2.56 -7.35 -18.22
C ASP A 111 -1.19 -7.55 -17.55
N ILE A 112 -0.46 -8.60 -17.97
CA ILE A 112 0.94 -8.78 -17.61
C ILE A 112 1.76 -7.93 -18.56
N LEU A 113 1.59 -6.60 -18.51
CA LEU A 113 2.78 -5.77 -18.71
C LEU A 113 3.65 -6.13 -17.52
N PRO A 114 4.82 -6.77 -17.69
CA PRO A 114 5.68 -7.00 -16.56
C PRO A 114 5.94 -5.61 -16.00
N GLU A 115 5.48 -5.34 -14.78
CA GLU A 115 5.80 -4.10 -14.10
C GLU A 115 7.30 -3.90 -14.30
N LEU A 116 7.73 -2.74 -14.78
CA LEU A 116 9.11 -2.46 -15.16
C LEU A 116 10.13 -2.96 -14.10
N ARG A 117 9.68 -2.98 -12.84
CA ARG A 117 10.31 -3.58 -11.66
C ARG A 117 10.66 -5.07 -11.79
N VAL A 118 9.75 -5.91 -12.27
CA VAL A 118 9.94 -7.35 -12.49
C VAL A 118 10.98 -7.59 -13.59
N VAL A 119 10.99 -6.75 -14.63
CA VAL A 119 12.00 -6.81 -15.70
C VAL A 119 13.39 -6.49 -15.14
N PHE A 120 13.52 -5.41 -14.36
CA PHE A 120 14.78 -5.07 -13.71
C PHE A 120 15.25 -6.16 -12.73
N PHE A 121 14.34 -6.77 -11.98
CA PHE A 121 14.67 -7.88 -11.09
C PHE A 121 15.14 -9.12 -11.85
N ALA A 122 14.47 -9.47 -12.96
CA ALA A 122 14.87 -10.59 -13.81
C ALA A 122 16.22 -10.35 -14.48
N LEU A 123 16.49 -9.13 -14.95
CA LEU A 123 17.79 -8.73 -15.49
C LEU A 123 18.88 -8.82 -14.42
N TRP A 124 18.60 -8.38 -13.19
CA TRP A 124 19.54 -8.50 -12.08
C TRP A 124 19.88 -9.96 -11.75
N MET A 125 18.88 -10.83 -11.69
CA MET A 125 19.09 -12.28 -11.51
C MET A 125 19.87 -12.89 -12.67
N MET A 126 19.62 -12.45 -13.91
CA MET A 126 20.36 -12.90 -15.10
C MET A 126 21.83 -12.48 -15.03
N ILE A 127 22.12 -11.25 -14.58
CA ILE A 127 23.49 -10.77 -14.32
C ILE A 127 24.15 -11.68 -13.27
N ILE A 128 23.49 -11.93 -12.13
CA ILE A 128 24.04 -12.81 -11.09
C ILE A 128 24.31 -14.21 -11.63
N TYR A 129 23.36 -14.78 -12.39
CA TYR A 129 23.49 -16.11 -12.95
C TYR A 129 24.65 -16.21 -13.93
N VAL A 130 24.79 -15.24 -14.85
CA VAL A 130 25.90 -15.19 -15.82
C VAL A 130 27.23 -15.05 -15.08
N PHE A 131 27.36 -14.14 -14.11
CA PHE A 131 28.58 -14.00 -13.33
C PHE A 131 28.89 -15.23 -12.49
N ALA A 132 27.88 -15.91 -11.94
CA ALA A 132 28.06 -17.17 -11.21
C ALA A 132 28.57 -18.28 -12.14
N LEU A 133 28.03 -18.39 -13.36
CA LEU A 133 28.52 -19.34 -14.36
C LEU A 133 29.95 -19.02 -14.79
N VAL A 134 30.27 -17.75 -15.06
CA VAL A 134 31.62 -17.31 -15.45
C VAL A 134 32.61 -17.60 -14.31
N LEU A 135 32.27 -17.23 -13.08
CA LEU A 135 33.11 -17.51 -11.91
C LEU A 135 33.34 -19.00 -11.73
N ARG A 136 32.30 -19.83 -11.91
CA ARG A 136 32.41 -21.30 -11.85
C ARG A 136 33.36 -21.83 -12.94
N GLN A 137 33.16 -21.46 -14.19
CA GLN A 137 34.02 -21.89 -15.30
C GLN A 137 35.48 -21.48 -15.10
N VAL A 138 35.73 -20.29 -14.54
CA VAL A 138 37.07 -19.79 -14.27
C VAL A 138 37.70 -20.45 -13.02
N THR A 139 36.90 -20.93 -12.06
CA THR A 139 37.38 -21.60 -10.84
C THR A 139 37.45 -23.12 -10.90
N GLU A 140 37.04 -23.77 -12.01
CA GLU A 140 37.06 -25.24 -12.19
C GLU A 140 38.46 -25.91 -12.09
N GLY A 141 39.53 -25.14 -11.81
CA GLY A 141 40.88 -25.64 -11.49
C GLY A 141 41.43 -25.27 -10.10
N GLN A 142 40.69 -24.60 -9.20
CA GLN A 142 41.20 -24.19 -7.87
C GLN A 142 40.25 -24.55 -6.71
N LEU A 143 40.82 -25.07 -5.60
CA LEU A 143 40.13 -25.43 -4.33
C LEU A 143 39.27 -24.31 -3.71
N VAL A 144 39.39 -23.09 -4.20
CA VAL A 144 38.75 -21.87 -3.70
C VAL A 144 37.27 -21.80 -4.09
N GLY A 145 36.88 -22.36 -5.25
CA GLY A 145 35.52 -22.25 -5.79
C GLY A 145 34.44 -22.91 -4.91
N THR A 146 34.75 -24.03 -4.25
CA THR A 146 33.80 -24.76 -3.39
C THR A 146 33.56 -24.09 -2.04
N GLN A 147 34.56 -23.40 -1.48
CA GLN A 147 34.43 -22.68 -0.22
C GLN A 147 33.71 -21.33 -0.38
N LEU A 148 33.96 -20.63 -1.49
CA LEU A 148 33.35 -19.32 -1.76
C LEU A 148 31.84 -19.41 -2.00
N LEU A 149 31.40 -20.45 -2.73
CA LEU A 149 30.00 -20.64 -3.11
C LEU A 149 29.15 -21.04 -1.89
N ALA A 150 29.73 -21.77 -0.94
CA ALA A 150 29.09 -22.10 0.34
C ALA A 150 28.89 -20.87 1.25
N CYS A 151 29.79 -19.88 1.20
CA CYS A 151 29.64 -18.62 1.95
C CYS A 151 28.65 -17.64 1.29
N MET A 152 28.52 -17.67 -0.04
CA MET A 152 27.69 -16.72 -0.79
C MET A 152 26.19 -17.10 -0.81
N PHE A 153 25.85 -18.40 -0.70
CA PHE A 153 24.47 -18.89 -0.71
C PHE A 153 24.22 -19.97 0.36
N PRO A 154 24.12 -19.59 1.65
CA PRO A 154 23.91 -20.55 2.74
C PRO A 154 22.57 -21.30 2.66
N SER A 155 21.56 -20.74 1.98
CA SER A 155 20.22 -21.31 1.88
C SER A 155 20.11 -22.56 1.00
N PHE A 156 21.10 -22.82 0.12
CA PHE A 156 21.07 -23.93 -0.82
C PHE A 156 21.85 -25.17 -0.36
N LEU A 157 22.56 -25.11 0.78
CA LEU A 157 23.49 -26.17 1.19
C LEU A 157 23.23 -26.63 2.64
N HIS A 158 21.98 -26.91 2.99
CA HIS A 158 21.60 -27.38 4.32
C HIS A 158 22.02 -28.84 4.63
N VAL A 159 22.99 -29.42 3.91
CA VAL A 159 23.37 -30.84 4.08
C VAL A 159 24.88 -31.07 4.29
N ALA A 160 25.78 -30.09 4.15
CA ALA A 160 27.20 -30.38 4.30
C ALA A 160 28.03 -29.25 4.91
N SER A 161 28.02 -29.12 6.24
CA SER A 161 29.20 -28.70 7.03
C SER A 161 28.91 -28.83 8.53
N ALA A 162 28.94 -30.08 9.02
CA ALA A 162 29.32 -30.33 10.40
C ALA A 162 30.86 -30.44 10.42
N ASN A 163 31.49 -29.87 11.45
CA ASN A 163 32.94 -29.79 11.72
C ASN A 163 33.67 -28.56 11.15
N PHE A 164 33.46 -27.42 11.81
CA PHE A 164 34.43 -26.32 11.81
C PHE A 164 35.56 -26.68 12.80
N PRO A 165 36.82 -26.89 12.36
CA PRO A 165 37.92 -27.24 13.27
C PRO A 165 38.38 -26.02 14.07
N GLU A 166 38.55 -26.19 15.39
CA GLU A 166 39.00 -25.16 16.38
C GLU A 166 40.28 -24.39 15.98
N ARG A 167 41.08 -24.94 15.07
CA ARG A 167 42.32 -24.34 14.56
C ARG A 167 42.10 -23.05 13.76
N ALA A 168 40.94 -22.88 13.11
CA ALA A 168 40.62 -21.65 12.36
C ALA A 168 40.33 -20.48 13.31
N ARG A 169 39.62 -20.73 14.42
CA ARG A 169 39.33 -19.73 15.46
C ARG A 169 40.61 -19.23 16.15
N GLN A 170 41.57 -20.12 16.39
CA GLN A 170 42.84 -19.78 17.02
C GLN A 170 43.78 -19.00 16.09
N ARG A 171 43.69 -19.15 14.77
CA ARG A 171 44.43 -18.32 13.81
C ARG A 171 43.83 -16.92 13.70
N ALA A 172 42.50 -16.80 13.60
CA ALA A 172 41.83 -15.51 13.60
C ALA A 172 42.07 -14.72 14.90
N LEU A 173 42.13 -15.39 16.06
CA LEU A 173 42.47 -14.75 17.33
C LEU A 173 43.93 -14.31 17.39
N LYS A 174 44.86 -15.06 16.81
CA LYS A 174 46.28 -14.69 16.72
C LYS A 174 46.50 -13.51 15.77
N GLU A 175 45.85 -13.51 14.60
CA GLU A 175 45.90 -12.41 13.64
C GLU A 175 45.27 -11.14 14.23
N ALA A 176 44.15 -11.23 14.95
CA ALA A 176 43.53 -10.08 15.63
C ALA A 176 44.37 -9.53 16.81
N LEU A 177 45.17 -10.38 17.48
CA LEU A 177 46.10 -9.96 18.53
C LEU A 177 47.37 -9.31 17.95
N GLU A 178 47.84 -9.80 16.81
CA GLU A 178 48.99 -9.26 16.07
C GLU A 178 48.64 -7.91 15.39
N GLU A 179 47.40 -7.74 14.94
CA GLU A 179 46.90 -6.48 14.38
C GLU A 179 46.74 -5.38 15.46
N ARG A 180 46.40 -5.76 16.70
CA ARG A 180 46.32 -4.82 17.83
C ARG A 180 47.69 -4.37 18.37
N THR A 181 48.74 -5.18 18.26
CA THR A 181 50.09 -4.78 18.69
C THR A 181 50.83 -3.93 17.64
N LEU A 182 50.49 -4.09 16.36
CA LEU A 182 51.02 -3.25 15.26
C LEU A 182 50.37 -1.85 15.17
N ALA A 183 49.12 -1.70 15.63
CA ALA A 183 48.43 -0.41 15.66
C ALA A 183 49.00 0.60 16.67
N ALA A 184 49.83 0.15 17.63
CA ALA A 184 50.49 1.02 18.61
C ALA A 184 51.78 1.70 18.08
N ALA A 185 52.22 1.39 16.85
CA ALA A 185 53.36 2.01 16.20
C ALA A 185 52.90 3.07 15.18
N ASP A 186 52.46 4.22 15.70
CA ASP A 186 51.72 5.30 15.02
C ASP A 186 52.52 6.12 13.96
N GLY A 187 53.57 5.53 13.37
CA GLY A 187 54.40 6.18 12.35
C GLY A 187 54.63 5.38 11.05
N MET A 188 54.27 4.09 11.02
CA MET A 188 54.53 3.19 9.89
C MET A 188 53.26 2.67 9.19
N LEU A 189 52.08 3.13 9.59
CA LEU A 189 50.82 2.67 9.01
C LEU A 189 50.63 3.20 7.58
N PHE A 190 50.94 4.48 7.36
CA PHE A 190 50.75 5.17 6.08
C PHE A 190 51.55 4.54 4.90
N PRO A 191 52.85 4.23 5.05
CA PRO A 191 53.64 3.61 3.98
C PRO A 191 53.18 2.20 3.61
N ARG A 192 52.54 1.46 4.53
CA ARG A 192 52.06 0.08 4.26
C ARG A 192 50.77 0.04 3.45
N TYR A 193 49.90 1.04 3.62
CA TYR A 193 48.63 1.12 2.90
C TYR A 193 48.72 1.94 1.61
N PHE A 194 49.64 2.91 1.52
CA PHE A 194 49.70 3.89 0.43
C PHE A 194 51.07 3.94 -0.29
N SER A 195 51.74 2.79 -0.41
CA SER A 195 53.05 2.70 -1.07
C SER A 195 53.01 2.97 -2.58
N ASN A 196 51.95 2.53 -3.27
CA ASN A 196 51.77 2.71 -4.71
C ASN A 196 50.37 3.24 -5.03
N VAL A 197 50.22 4.02 -6.12
CA VAL A 197 48.91 4.57 -6.53
C VAL A 197 47.87 3.47 -6.79
N PRO A 198 48.16 2.38 -7.54
CA PRO A 198 47.18 1.31 -7.75
C PRO A 198 46.81 0.55 -6.46
N GLN A 199 47.78 0.36 -5.56
CA GLN A 199 47.55 -0.27 -4.26
C GLN A 199 46.73 0.62 -3.32
N SER A 200 46.96 1.94 -3.39
CA SER A 200 46.19 2.95 -2.68
C SER A 200 44.73 2.97 -3.15
N ILE A 201 44.50 2.94 -4.47
CA ILE A 201 43.15 2.87 -5.06
C ILE A 201 42.44 1.60 -4.63
N ASN A 202 43.11 0.44 -4.67
CA ASN A 202 42.56 -0.84 -4.22
C ASN A 202 42.20 -0.80 -2.72
N ASN A 203 43.09 -0.26 -1.88
CA ASN A 203 42.82 -0.13 -0.45
C ASN A 203 41.68 0.85 -0.16
N LEU A 204 41.59 2.00 -0.84
CA LEU A 204 40.47 2.93 -0.69
C LEU A 204 39.14 2.30 -1.12
N LEU A 205 39.13 1.54 -2.21
CA LEU A 205 37.96 0.82 -2.69
C LEU A 205 37.48 -0.24 -1.69
N LEU A 206 38.40 -1.08 -1.19
CA LEU A 206 38.05 -2.20 -0.32
C LEU A 206 37.82 -1.80 1.14
N TYR A 207 38.60 -0.87 1.69
CA TYR A 207 38.40 -0.44 3.09
C TYR A 207 37.37 0.68 3.22
N GLY A 208 37.18 1.49 2.17
CA GLY A 208 36.23 2.62 2.18
C GLY A 208 34.85 2.23 1.68
N ILE A 209 34.76 1.69 0.46
CA ILE A 209 33.48 1.46 -0.23
C ILE A 209 32.93 0.07 0.06
N LEU A 210 33.77 -0.96 0.07
CA LEU A 210 33.37 -2.37 0.17
C LEU A 210 34.06 -3.13 1.33
N PRO A 211 33.91 -2.68 2.59
CA PRO A 211 34.62 -3.28 3.73
C PRO A 211 34.23 -4.73 4.01
N ASP A 212 32.98 -5.09 3.72
CA ASP A 212 32.43 -6.43 3.97
C ASP A 212 32.90 -7.46 2.94
N GLN A 213 33.05 -7.04 1.68
CA GLN A 213 33.48 -7.91 0.59
C GLN A 213 35.02 -8.01 0.48
N ARG A 214 35.76 -7.23 1.28
CA ARG A 214 37.22 -7.12 1.20
C ARG A 214 37.91 -8.49 1.22
N GLU A 215 37.58 -9.34 2.19
CA GLU A 215 38.24 -10.65 2.37
C GLU A 215 38.08 -11.52 1.11
N ILE A 216 36.88 -11.51 0.51
CA ILE A 216 36.57 -12.26 -0.71
C ILE A 216 37.39 -11.73 -1.88
N VAL A 217 37.41 -10.41 -2.07
CA VAL A 217 38.11 -9.76 -3.20
C VAL A 217 39.63 -9.95 -3.11
N THR A 218 40.22 -9.80 -1.92
CA THR A 218 41.67 -9.98 -1.74
C THR A 218 42.10 -11.43 -1.87
N THR A 219 41.30 -12.37 -1.37
CA THR A 219 41.62 -13.81 -1.46
C THR A 219 41.61 -14.29 -2.90
N LEU A 220 40.61 -13.86 -3.70
CA LEU A 220 40.54 -14.23 -5.11
C LEU A 220 41.54 -13.48 -5.99
N GLY A 221 41.79 -12.20 -5.69
CA GLY A 221 42.79 -11.41 -6.41
C GLY A 221 44.22 -11.93 -6.22
N ASN A 222 44.53 -12.50 -5.05
CA ASN A 222 45.81 -13.14 -4.78
C ASN A 222 45.96 -14.49 -5.50
N ALA A 223 44.85 -15.19 -5.76
CA ALA A 223 44.87 -16.48 -6.47
C ALA A 223 45.06 -16.30 -7.99
N SER A 224 44.44 -15.30 -8.60
CA SER A 224 44.71 -14.90 -9.98
C SER A 224 44.43 -13.41 -10.21
N ALA A 225 45.31 -12.74 -10.96
CA ALA A 225 45.22 -11.30 -11.21
C ALA A 225 43.96 -10.88 -12.00
N TRP A 226 43.42 -11.77 -12.86
CA TRP A 226 42.22 -11.51 -13.65
C TRP A 226 40.91 -11.64 -12.87
N MET A 227 40.90 -12.40 -11.76
CA MET A 227 39.71 -12.53 -10.92
C MET A 227 39.38 -11.24 -10.17
N TRP A 228 40.40 -10.45 -9.81
CA TRP A 228 40.22 -9.19 -9.07
C TRP A 228 39.26 -8.20 -9.79
N PRO A 229 39.52 -7.76 -11.04
CA PRO A 229 38.65 -6.80 -11.72
C PRO A 229 37.27 -7.38 -12.03
N LEU A 230 37.17 -8.68 -12.29
CA LEU A 230 35.91 -9.36 -12.60
C LEU A 230 34.95 -9.35 -11.40
N ILE A 231 35.45 -9.67 -10.20
CA ILE A 231 34.64 -9.68 -8.98
C ILE A 231 34.28 -8.26 -8.51
N VAL A 232 35.20 -7.30 -8.67
CA VAL A 232 34.92 -5.89 -8.37
C VAL A 232 33.86 -5.34 -9.30
N CYS A 233 33.92 -5.66 -10.60
CA CYS A 233 32.91 -5.28 -11.58
C CYS A 233 31.53 -5.87 -11.23
N PHE A 234 31.48 -7.15 -10.83
CA PHE A 234 30.25 -7.79 -10.36
C PHE A 234 29.61 -7.06 -9.17
N PHE A 235 30.39 -6.73 -8.13
CA PHE A 235 29.86 -6.02 -6.96
C PHE A 235 29.37 -4.61 -7.30
N LEU A 236 30.08 -3.89 -8.17
CA LEU A 236 29.66 -2.57 -8.63
C LEU A 236 28.36 -2.64 -9.45
N LEU A 237 28.25 -3.58 -10.39
CA LEU A 237 27.02 -3.80 -11.16
C LEU A 237 25.85 -4.18 -10.27
N CYS A 238 26.04 -5.08 -9.29
CA CYS A 238 25.02 -5.43 -8.31
C CYS A 238 24.58 -4.23 -7.46
N SER A 239 25.52 -3.40 -7.01
CA SER A 239 25.20 -2.22 -6.20
C SER A 239 24.38 -1.18 -7.00
N ILE A 240 24.80 -0.89 -8.23
CA ILE A 240 24.14 0.11 -9.10
C ILE A 240 22.73 -0.34 -9.47
N THR A 241 22.56 -1.61 -9.86
CA THR A 241 21.25 -2.17 -10.23
C THR A 241 20.25 -2.18 -9.06
N ILE A 242 20.70 -2.53 -7.84
CA ILE A 242 19.86 -2.46 -6.64
C ILE A 242 19.45 -1.01 -6.35
N MET A 243 20.39 -0.07 -6.43
CA MET A 243 20.09 1.35 -6.22
C MET A 243 19.01 1.84 -7.20
N TYR A 244 19.13 1.52 -8.49
CA TYR A 244 18.13 1.93 -9.49
C TYR A 244 16.76 1.27 -9.27
N MET A 245 16.72 0.01 -8.80
CA MET A 245 15.47 -0.64 -8.41
C MET A 245 14.79 0.09 -7.24
N LEU A 246 15.57 0.47 -6.21
CA LEU A 246 15.05 1.21 -5.06
C LEU A 246 14.53 2.60 -5.44
N VAL A 247 15.24 3.30 -6.34
CA VAL A 247 14.79 4.60 -6.86
C VAL A 247 13.49 4.45 -7.64
N GLY A 248 13.34 3.40 -8.46
CA GLY A 248 12.09 3.12 -9.17
C GLY A 248 10.91 2.92 -8.21
N VAL A 249 11.10 2.14 -7.15
CA VAL A 249 10.07 1.96 -6.10
C VAL A 249 9.73 3.29 -5.42
N LEU A 250 10.72 4.10 -5.09
CA LEU A 250 10.51 5.40 -4.43
C LEU A 250 9.65 6.35 -5.27
N VAL A 251 9.95 6.47 -6.57
CA VAL A 251 9.22 7.38 -7.48
C VAL A 251 7.75 6.96 -7.63
N ASP A 252 7.49 5.67 -7.71
CA ASP A 252 6.12 5.17 -7.82
C ASP A 252 5.32 5.41 -6.54
N VAL A 253 5.95 5.28 -5.36
CA VAL A 253 5.31 5.65 -4.10
C VAL A 253 4.96 7.14 -4.12
N ILE A 254 5.92 8.01 -4.46
CA ILE A 254 5.73 9.47 -4.55
C ILE A 254 4.58 9.82 -5.51
N ARG A 255 4.47 9.13 -6.66
CA ARG A 255 3.37 9.34 -7.60
C ARG A 255 2.00 9.12 -6.93
N VAL A 256 1.82 8.01 -6.23
CA VAL A 256 0.56 7.71 -5.51
C VAL A 256 0.31 8.73 -4.40
N ILE A 257 1.35 9.15 -3.67
CA ILE A 257 1.21 10.20 -2.64
C ILE A 257 0.69 11.48 -3.29
N SER A 258 1.34 11.92 -4.37
CA SER A 258 1.05 13.20 -5.01
C SER A 258 -0.37 13.29 -5.55
N THR A 259 -0.94 12.21 -6.08
CA THR A 259 -2.33 12.20 -6.54
C THR A 259 -3.30 12.31 -5.37
N THR A 260 -3.06 11.54 -4.30
CA THR A 260 -3.93 11.56 -3.12
C THR A 260 -3.84 12.87 -2.33
N GLU A 261 -2.65 13.48 -2.25
CA GLU A 261 -2.47 14.78 -1.61
C GLU A 261 -3.09 15.90 -2.43
N LYS A 262 -2.92 15.87 -3.76
CA LYS A 262 -3.55 16.87 -4.63
C LYS A 262 -5.07 16.80 -4.54
N GLU A 263 -5.65 15.61 -4.52
CA GLU A 263 -7.10 15.43 -4.29
C GLU A 263 -7.51 15.96 -2.91
N GLY A 264 -6.77 15.62 -1.84
CA GLY A 264 -7.04 16.11 -0.49
C GLY A 264 -6.99 17.64 -0.37
N LEU A 265 -6.01 18.28 -1.00
CA LEU A 265 -5.90 19.74 -1.06
C LEU A 265 -7.06 20.36 -1.83
N THR A 266 -7.46 19.75 -2.95
CA THR A 266 -8.61 20.23 -3.75
C THR A 266 -9.90 20.19 -2.91
N VAL A 267 -10.13 19.10 -2.19
CA VAL A 267 -11.29 18.95 -1.30
C VAL A 267 -11.27 20.00 -0.18
N ALA A 268 -10.13 20.20 0.47
CA ALA A 268 -9.99 21.18 1.54
C ALA A 268 -10.19 22.63 1.04
N TYR A 269 -9.63 22.95 -0.12
CA TYR A 269 -9.77 24.25 -0.77
C TYR A 269 -11.22 24.53 -1.19
N LEU A 270 -11.87 23.57 -1.84
CA LEU A 270 -13.28 23.70 -2.21
C LEU A 270 -14.17 23.86 -0.98
N ALA A 271 -13.89 23.10 0.09
CA ALA A 271 -14.63 23.21 1.34
C ALA A 271 -14.49 24.59 1.99
N SER A 272 -13.29 25.17 2.01
CA SER A 272 -13.05 26.49 2.59
C SER A 272 -13.73 27.57 1.76
N GLU A 273 -13.51 27.60 0.44
CA GLU A 273 -14.11 28.61 -0.44
C GLU A 273 -15.65 28.56 -0.42
N PHE A 274 -16.22 27.35 -0.45
CA PHE A 274 -17.67 27.17 -0.39
C PHE A 274 -18.24 27.62 0.97
N ARG A 275 -17.56 27.31 2.08
CA ARG A 275 -17.97 27.78 3.42
C ARG A 275 -17.89 29.30 3.53
N ASP A 276 -16.78 29.90 3.10
CA ASP A 276 -16.58 31.35 3.17
C ASP A 276 -17.65 32.10 2.35
N LYS A 277 -18.03 31.55 1.19
CA LYS A 277 -19.11 32.11 0.37
C LYS A 277 -20.49 31.91 0.98
N MET A 278 -20.78 30.76 1.58
CA MET A 278 -22.02 30.57 2.33
C MET A 278 -22.16 31.58 3.48
N GLU A 279 -21.09 31.82 4.24
CA GLU A 279 -21.08 32.81 5.32
C GLU A 279 -21.29 34.24 4.78
N SER A 280 -20.69 34.58 3.63
CA SER A 280 -20.89 35.89 2.99
C SER A 280 -22.33 36.15 2.54
N LEU A 281 -23.07 35.08 2.22
CA LEU A 281 -24.48 35.13 1.83
C LEU A 281 -25.43 34.96 3.03
N ASN A 282 -24.89 34.97 4.25
CA ASN A 282 -25.61 34.88 5.51
C ASN A 282 -26.34 33.53 5.72
N TYR A 283 -25.77 32.44 5.17
CA TYR A 283 -26.20 31.07 5.44
C TYR A 283 -25.37 30.44 6.55
N ASN A 284 -26.03 29.85 7.55
CA ASN A 284 -25.36 29.15 8.65
C ASN A 284 -24.92 27.75 8.16
N PRO A 285 -23.61 27.40 8.22
CA PRO A 285 -23.13 26.08 7.80
C PRO A 285 -23.48 24.94 8.78
N GLU A 286 -24.03 25.26 9.95
CA GLU A 286 -24.50 24.29 10.95
C GLU A 286 -25.97 23.92 10.78
N GLU A 287 -26.72 24.67 9.97
CA GLU A 287 -28.12 24.40 9.69
C GLU A 287 -28.26 23.59 8.39
N PRO A 288 -29.21 22.63 8.33
CA PRO A 288 -29.42 21.82 7.14
C PRO A 288 -30.01 22.68 6.01
N LEU A 289 -29.38 22.64 4.83
CA LEU A 289 -29.82 23.36 3.65
C LEU A 289 -31.07 22.73 3.06
N THR A 290 -32.14 23.52 2.96
CA THR A 290 -33.34 23.12 2.23
C THR A 290 -33.08 23.09 0.73
N GLN A 291 -33.91 22.36 -0.03
CA GLN A 291 -33.76 22.22 -1.49
C GLN A 291 -33.74 23.58 -2.20
N PHE A 292 -34.64 24.49 -1.81
CA PHE A 292 -34.75 25.82 -2.42
C PHE A 292 -33.52 26.69 -2.12
N GLU A 293 -33.01 26.65 -0.88
CA GLU A 293 -31.81 27.39 -0.49
C GLU A 293 -30.58 26.87 -1.24
N PHE A 294 -30.44 25.54 -1.35
CA PHE A 294 -29.32 24.96 -2.07
C PHE A 294 -29.40 25.26 -3.58
N GLN A 295 -30.57 25.19 -4.18
CA GLN A 295 -30.76 25.57 -5.58
C GLN A 295 -30.40 27.04 -5.82
N LYS A 296 -30.84 27.95 -4.94
CA LYS A 296 -30.50 29.37 -5.03
C LYS A 296 -28.99 29.60 -4.89
N LEU A 297 -28.35 28.87 -3.99
CA LEU A 297 -26.91 28.94 -3.74
C LEU A 297 -26.09 28.48 -4.97
N LEU A 298 -26.53 27.43 -5.67
CA LEU A 298 -25.86 26.92 -6.88
C LEU A 298 -26.04 27.82 -8.10
N VAL A 299 -27.11 28.60 -8.13
CA VAL A 299 -27.40 29.56 -9.23
C VAL A 299 -26.64 30.88 -9.03
N GLU A 300 -26.14 31.16 -7.83
CA GLU A 300 -25.35 32.36 -7.56
C GLU A 300 -24.06 32.37 -8.42
N PRO A 301 -23.81 33.40 -9.24
CA PRO A 301 -22.72 33.42 -10.21
C PRO A 301 -21.34 33.27 -9.56
N GLU A 302 -21.13 33.84 -8.37
CA GLU A 302 -19.85 33.71 -7.67
C GLU A 302 -19.54 32.25 -7.30
N ILE A 303 -20.55 31.52 -6.84
CA ILE A 303 -20.42 30.11 -6.45
C ILE A 303 -20.33 29.23 -7.69
N ALA A 304 -21.15 29.49 -8.71
CA ALA A 304 -21.12 28.74 -9.97
C ALA A 304 -19.73 28.82 -10.64
N VAL A 305 -19.07 29.99 -10.61
CA VAL A 305 -17.71 30.15 -11.14
C VAL A 305 -16.70 29.32 -10.34
N ILE A 306 -16.73 29.36 -9.02
CA ILE A 306 -15.83 28.59 -8.15
C ILE A 306 -16.03 27.07 -8.36
N LEU A 307 -17.28 26.61 -8.37
CA LEU A 307 -17.63 25.21 -8.58
C LEU A 307 -17.22 24.72 -9.97
N SER A 308 -17.45 25.52 -11.01
CA SER A 308 -17.02 25.19 -12.37
C SER A 308 -15.50 25.19 -12.53
N GLY A 309 -14.79 26.06 -11.81
CA GLY A 309 -13.32 26.12 -11.77
C GLY A 309 -12.69 24.84 -11.22
N GLU A 310 -13.36 24.20 -10.24
CA GLU A 310 -12.94 22.91 -9.68
C GLU A 310 -13.45 21.68 -10.47
N GLY A 311 -14.21 21.92 -11.54
CA GLY A 311 -14.71 20.90 -12.46
C GLY A 311 -16.01 20.22 -12.03
N VAL A 312 -16.81 20.86 -11.17
CA VAL A 312 -18.16 20.42 -10.79
C VAL A 312 -19.16 20.81 -11.87
N ASP A 313 -19.97 19.84 -12.32
CA ASP A 313 -21.07 20.11 -13.26
C ASP A 313 -22.31 20.61 -12.49
N VAL A 314 -22.38 21.94 -12.34
CA VAL A 314 -23.48 22.63 -11.63
C VAL A 314 -24.83 22.41 -12.33
N ILE A 315 -24.85 22.35 -13.66
CA ILE A 315 -26.09 22.23 -14.44
C ILE A 315 -26.71 20.85 -14.19
N ALA A 316 -25.91 19.79 -14.35
CA ALA A 316 -26.37 18.44 -14.06
C ALA A 316 -26.76 18.24 -12.59
N LEU A 317 -26.11 18.96 -11.67
CA LEU A 317 -26.46 18.92 -10.25
C LEU A 317 -27.83 19.53 -10.01
N VAL A 318 -28.11 20.72 -10.55
CA VAL A 318 -29.42 21.39 -10.38
C VAL A 318 -30.56 20.51 -10.90
N ASP A 319 -30.40 19.85 -12.05
CA ASP A 319 -31.40 18.94 -12.61
C ASP A 319 -31.64 17.68 -11.76
N SER A 320 -30.65 17.26 -10.98
CA SER A 320 -30.73 16.07 -10.13
C SER A 320 -31.11 16.34 -8.67
N LEU A 321 -31.14 17.61 -8.24
CA LEU A 321 -31.50 17.98 -6.86
C LEU A 321 -32.87 17.46 -6.45
N ASP A 322 -33.86 17.52 -7.33
CA ASP A 322 -35.22 17.05 -7.04
C ASP A 322 -35.22 15.58 -6.60
N MET A 323 -34.47 14.74 -7.32
CA MET A 323 -34.37 13.31 -7.03
C MET A 323 -33.59 13.04 -5.74
N ILE A 324 -32.57 13.84 -5.46
CA ILE A 324 -31.73 13.72 -4.26
C ILE A 324 -32.55 14.07 -3.01
N TYR A 325 -33.32 15.15 -3.05
CA TYR A 325 -34.16 15.57 -1.92
C TYR A 325 -35.38 14.65 -1.73
N GLU A 326 -35.95 14.08 -2.80
CA GLU A 326 -36.97 13.03 -2.68
C GLU A 326 -36.46 11.80 -1.92
N ASP A 327 -35.21 11.40 -2.17
CA ASP A 327 -34.59 10.27 -1.48
C ASP A 327 -34.20 10.61 -0.04
N LEU A 328 -33.87 11.87 0.27
CA LEU A 328 -33.67 12.35 1.65
C LEU A 328 -34.98 12.35 2.44
N ALA A 329 -36.08 12.81 1.84
CA ALA A 329 -37.40 12.81 2.45
C ALA A 329 -37.87 11.38 2.81
N LYS A 330 -37.59 10.39 1.96
CA LYS A 330 -37.87 8.96 2.26
C LYS A 330 -37.08 8.45 3.46
N ASN A 331 -35.92 9.03 3.74
CA ASN A 331 -35.08 8.69 4.88
C ASN A 331 -35.40 9.52 6.13
N GLY A 332 -36.41 10.39 6.10
CA GLY A 332 -36.82 11.23 7.22
C GLY A 332 -35.86 12.38 7.52
N ARG A 333 -35.15 12.90 6.50
CA ARG A 333 -34.29 14.08 6.61
C ARG A 333 -34.86 15.23 5.79
N ASP A 334 -35.01 16.40 6.41
CA ASP A 334 -35.62 17.60 5.81
C ASP A 334 -34.61 18.55 5.14
N GLY A 335 -33.32 18.21 5.14
CA GLY A 335 -32.29 19.03 4.51
C GLY A 335 -30.92 18.36 4.45
N LEU A 336 -29.97 19.08 3.87
CA LEU A 336 -28.62 18.60 3.62
C LEU A 336 -27.62 19.34 4.50
N ASP A 337 -26.92 18.63 5.39
CA ASP A 337 -25.81 19.21 6.15
C ASP A 337 -24.69 19.66 5.21
N PHE A 338 -23.91 20.65 5.65
CA PHE A 338 -22.75 21.16 4.89
C PHE A 338 -21.82 20.05 4.38
N THR A 339 -21.47 19.07 5.22
CA THR A 339 -20.60 17.96 4.84
C THR A 339 -21.23 17.10 3.74
N ALA A 340 -22.54 16.87 3.81
CA ALA A 340 -23.27 16.09 2.81
C ALA A 340 -23.45 16.87 1.49
N ALA A 341 -23.64 18.20 1.57
CA ALA A 341 -23.66 19.10 0.42
C ALA A 341 -22.31 19.12 -0.29
N LEU A 342 -21.23 19.23 0.47
CA LEU A 342 -19.86 19.18 -0.03
C LEU A 342 -19.54 17.82 -0.67
N GLU A 343 -19.93 16.70 -0.04
CA GLU A 343 -19.78 15.36 -0.65
C GLU A 343 -20.54 15.25 -1.98
N LEU A 344 -21.75 15.81 -2.07
CA LEU A 344 -22.54 15.82 -3.30
C LEU A 344 -21.85 16.65 -4.40
N LEU A 345 -21.37 17.85 -4.06
CA LEU A 345 -20.61 18.71 -4.98
C LEU A 345 -19.35 18.02 -5.49
N LEU A 346 -18.60 17.38 -4.59
CA LEU A 346 -17.40 16.63 -4.94
C LEU A 346 -17.72 15.46 -5.85
N ASN A 347 -18.84 14.75 -5.65
CA ASN A 347 -19.26 13.63 -6.50
C ASN A 347 -19.66 14.07 -7.92
N MET A 348 -20.14 15.30 -8.09
CA MET A 348 -20.50 15.88 -9.39
C MET A 348 -19.31 16.43 -10.19
N ARG A 349 -18.08 16.23 -9.69
CA ARG A 349 -16.86 16.59 -10.40
C ARG A 349 -16.63 15.67 -11.59
N GLY A 350 -16.52 16.24 -12.80
CA GLY A 350 -16.31 15.46 -14.03
C GLY A 350 -14.99 14.66 -14.07
N GLY A 351 -14.03 15.02 -13.21
CA GLY A 351 -12.77 14.30 -13.02
C GLY A 351 -12.89 13.01 -12.20
N ASN A 352 -14.05 12.71 -11.61
CA ASN A 352 -14.23 11.50 -10.81
C ASN A 352 -14.31 10.25 -11.69
N ALA A 353 -13.52 9.23 -11.35
CA ALA A 353 -13.64 7.93 -11.99
C ALA A 353 -14.98 7.27 -11.61
N ALA A 354 -15.80 6.93 -12.61
CA ALA A 354 -17.07 6.25 -12.40
C ALA A 354 -16.86 4.90 -11.70
N THR A 355 -17.46 4.72 -10.53
CA THR A 355 -17.37 3.47 -9.78
C THR A 355 -18.55 2.56 -10.08
N VAL A 356 -18.40 1.27 -9.78
CA VAL A 356 -19.51 0.29 -9.86
C VAL A 356 -20.69 0.70 -8.95
N LYS A 357 -20.42 1.48 -7.90
CA LYS A 357 -21.46 2.06 -7.04
C LYS A 357 -22.31 3.06 -7.81
N ASP A 358 -21.69 3.93 -8.59
CA ASP A 358 -22.38 4.98 -9.37
C ASP A 358 -23.21 4.37 -10.50
N VAL A 359 -22.67 3.37 -11.19
CA VAL A 359 -23.42 2.60 -12.21
C VAL A 359 -24.63 1.90 -11.60
N LYS A 360 -24.46 1.29 -10.41
CA LYS A 360 -25.56 0.66 -9.68
C LYS A 360 -26.63 1.68 -9.27
N GLU A 361 -26.22 2.87 -8.85
CA GLU A 361 -27.13 3.95 -8.49
C GLU A 361 -27.92 4.41 -9.72
N GLN A 362 -27.25 4.70 -10.84
CA GLN A 362 -27.90 5.05 -12.11
C GLN A 362 -28.90 3.99 -12.59
N LEU A 363 -28.55 2.70 -12.44
CA LEU A 363 -29.47 1.59 -12.74
C LEU A 363 -30.68 1.55 -11.80
N ARG A 364 -30.51 1.91 -10.53
CA ARG A 364 -31.60 2.02 -9.55
C ARG A 364 -32.54 3.16 -9.93
N LEU A 365 -32.02 4.32 -10.28
CA LEU A 365 -32.80 5.49 -10.72
C LEU A 365 -33.59 5.15 -12.00
N THR A 366 -32.93 4.59 -13.01
CA THR A 366 -33.58 4.14 -14.25
C THR A 366 -34.69 3.12 -13.99
N LYS A 367 -34.47 2.13 -13.11
CA LYS A 367 -35.51 1.16 -12.73
C LYS A 367 -36.69 1.81 -12.04
N SER A 368 -36.45 2.81 -11.18
CA SER A 368 -37.51 3.56 -10.50
C SER A 368 -38.37 4.32 -11.51
N LEU A 369 -37.73 5.03 -12.44
CA LEU A 369 -38.41 5.78 -13.50
C LEU A 369 -39.23 4.84 -14.40
N VAL A 370 -38.66 3.73 -14.87
CA VAL A 370 -39.39 2.74 -15.67
C VAL A 370 -40.59 2.16 -14.92
N LYS A 371 -40.44 1.89 -13.61
CA LYS A 371 -41.54 1.40 -12.78
C LYS A 371 -42.65 2.44 -12.63
N SER A 372 -42.30 3.72 -12.45
CA SER A 372 -43.27 4.82 -12.36
C SER A 372 -44.06 5.00 -13.67
N MET A 373 -43.39 4.94 -14.82
CA MET A 373 -44.03 4.96 -16.14
C MET A 373 -44.95 3.75 -16.35
N GLN A 374 -44.52 2.54 -15.93
CA GLN A 374 -45.36 1.35 -15.98
C GLN A 374 -46.64 1.48 -15.14
N TRP A 375 -46.55 2.09 -13.96
CA TRP A 375 -47.72 2.36 -13.11
C TRP A 375 -48.70 3.32 -13.80
N GLN A 376 -48.21 4.40 -14.41
CA GLN A 376 -49.03 5.32 -15.17
C GLN A 376 -49.73 4.63 -16.36
N LEU A 377 -48.99 3.83 -17.14
CA LEU A 377 -49.53 3.10 -18.29
C LEU A 377 -50.61 2.08 -17.88
N ARG A 378 -50.39 1.34 -16.77
CA ARG A 378 -51.42 0.44 -16.22
C ARG A 378 -52.65 1.20 -15.74
N GLY A 379 -52.46 2.34 -15.08
CA GLY A 379 -53.56 3.24 -14.68
C GLY A 379 -54.40 3.67 -15.87
N THR A 380 -53.79 4.16 -16.95
CA THR A 380 -54.50 4.57 -18.18
C THR A 380 -55.20 3.42 -18.91
N SER A 381 -54.64 2.22 -18.88
CA SER A 381 -55.30 1.03 -19.45
C SER A 381 -56.57 0.60 -18.69
N GLY A 382 -56.64 0.92 -17.39
CA GLY A 382 -57.84 0.70 -16.56
C GLY A 382 -59.00 1.62 -16.95
N TRP A 383 -58.72 2.90 -17.24
CA TRP A 383 -59.73 3.84 -17.73
C TRP A 383 -60.29 3.46 -19.11
N LEU A 384 -59.44 2.96 -20.02
CA LEU A 384 -59.89 2.48 -21.32
C LEU A 384 -60.79 1.24 -21.19
N ARG A 385 -60.53 0.35 -20.23
CA ARG A 385 -61.35 -0.85 -19.97
C ARG A 385 -62.72 -0.55 -19.33
N ILE A 386 -62.84 0.54 -18.56
CA ILE A 386 -64.08 0.96 -17.90
C ILE A 386 -64.96 1.80 -18.84
N SER A 387 -64.36 2.53 -19.79
CA SER A 387 -65.12 3.39 -20.72
C SER A 387 -65.76 2.62 -21.89
N TRP A 388 -65.16 1.52 -22.35
CA TRP A 388 -65.69 0.72 -23.47
C TRP A 388 -67.07 0.08 -23.21
N PRO A 389 -67.36 -0.51 -22.04
CA PRO A 389 -68.70 -1.03 -21.73
C PRO A 389 -69.77 0.09 -21.62
N CYS A 390 -69.41 1.26 -21.10
CA CYS A 390 -70.34 2.37 -20.92
C CYS A 390 -70.73 3.03 -22.25
N LEU A 391 -69.79 3.21 -23.19
CA LEU A 391 -70.09 3.77 -24.52
C LEU A 391 -70.91 2.79 -25.40
N LEU A 392 -70.66 1.47 -25.28
CA LEU A 392 -71.49 0.45 -25.93
C LEU A 392 -72.91 0.38 -25.34
N CYS A 393 -73.07 0.52 -24.01
CA CYS A 393 -74.39 0.60 -23.38
C CYS A 393 -75.21 1.83 -23.80
N ILE A 394 -74.56 3.00 -23.95
CA ILE A 394 -75.24 4.23 -24.38
C ILE A 394 -75.70 4.12 -25.83
N SER A 395 -74.86 3.58 -26.73
CA SER A 395 -75.23 3.41 -28.14
C SER A 395 -76.31 2.33 -28.36
N PHE A 396 -76.37 1.30 -27.51
CA PHE A 396 -77.38 0.24 -27.61
C PHE A 396 -78.76 0.69 -27.07
N CYS A 397 -78.80 1.57 -26.05
CA CYS A 397 -80.05 2.13 -25.53
C CYS A 397 -80.74 3.12 -26.48
N THR A 398 -79.99 3.85 -27.31
CA THR A 398 -80.58 4.79 -28.29
C THR A 398 -81.17 4.11 -29.52
N MET A 399 -80.83 2.84 -29.79
CA MET A 399 -81.23 2.13 -31.00
C MET A 399 -82.42 1.17 -30.81
N PHE A 400 -82.78 0.80 -29.57
CA PHE A 400 -83.90 -0.12 -29.28
C PHE A 400 -84.67 0.26 -27.99
N PRO A 401 -85.82 0.97 -28.07
CA PRO A 401 -86.55 1.47 -26.89
C PRO A 401 -87.51 0.44 -26.25
N ARG A 402 -87.32 -0.88 -26.41
CA ARG A 402 -88.32 -1.89 -26.03
C ARG A 402 -87.88 -3.01 -25.07
N PHE A 403 -86.72 -2.92 -24.43
CA PHE A 403 -86.31 -3.92 -23.44
C PHE A 403 -86.06 -3.30 -22.05
N PRO A 404 -86.55 -3.94 -20.96
CA PRO A 404 -86.31 -3.45 -19.61
C PRO A 404 -84.86 -3.70 -19.19
N CYS A 405 -84.20 -2.65 -18.71
CA CYS A 405 -82.83 -2.67 -18.18
C CYS A 405 -82.72 -3.62 -16.99
N LEU A 406 -81.96 -4.71 -17.15
CA LEU A 406 -81.53 -5.54 -16.03
C LEU A 406 -80.21 -4.98 -15.48
N THR A 407 -80.28 -3.93 -14.66
CA THR A 407 -79.12 -3.44 -13.91
C THR A 407 -78.89 -4.32 -12.69
N ARG A 408 -77.96 -5.29 -12.79
CA ARG A 408 -77.26 -5.85 -11.64
C ARG A 408 -75.76 -5.74 -11.87
N GLY A 409 -75.12 -4.89 -11.06
CA GLY A 409 -73.68 -4.89 -10.83
C GLY A 409 -72.87 -3.98 -11.74
N CYS A 410 -72.96 -2.67 -11.50
CA CYS A 410 -71.78 -1.81 -11.53
C CYS A 410 -71.28 -1.65 -10.08
#